data_AF-A0A522B8Y8-F1
#
_entry.id   AF-A0A522B8Y8-F1
#
_cell.length_a   1.000
_cell.length_b   1.000
_cell.length_c   1.000
_cell.angle_alpha   90.00
_cell.angle_beta   90.00
_cell.angle_gamma   90.00
#
_symmetry.space_group_name_H-M   'P 1'
#
loop_
_entity.id
_entity.type
_entity.pdbx_description
1 polymer ?
#
loop_
_entity_poly.entity_id
_entity_poly.type
_entity_poly.pdbx_seq_one_letter_code
_entity_poly.pdbx_strand_id
1 'polypeptide(L)' 'MKCCRCGGLMTIDYFHGTENSTPDAPPAWKCIQCGEIVDSVILANREWQRIKKSGTTVGQNR' A
#
# COMPACT_ATOMS: atom_id res chain seq x y z
N MET A 1 2.25 -11.42 -9.28
CA MET A 1 1.78 -10.02 -9.23
C MET A 1 2.65 -9.17 -10.15
N LYS A 2 2.09 -8.16 -10.83
CA LYS A 2 2.88 -7.18 -11.62
C LYS A 2 2.83 -5.83 -10.92
N CYS A 3 3.93 -5.09 -10.94
CA CYS A 3 4.02 -3.76 -10.38
C CYS A 3 3.04 -2.82 -11.08
N CYS A 4 2.21 -2.12 -10.32
CA CYS A 4 1.27 -1.12 -10.86
C CYS A 4 1.98 0.09 -11.48
N ARG A 5 3.24 0.35 -11.11
CA ARG A 5 4.03 1.48 -11.62
C ARG A 5 4.75 1.16 -12.93
N CYS A 6 5.44 0.02 -13.01
CA CYS A 6 6.30 -0.29 -14.16
C CYS A 6 5.95 -1.60 -14.88
N GLY A 7 4.95 -2.36 -14.41
CA GLY A 7 4.62 -3.69 -14.94
C GLY A 7 5.63 -4.80 -14.59
N GLY A 8 6.71 -4.46 -13.87
CA GLY A 8 7.78 -5.38 -13.48
C GLY A 8 7.36 -6.43 -12.45
N LEU A 9 8.26 -7.37 -12.18
CA LEU A 9 8.02 -8.46 -11.23
C LEU A 9 7.98 -7.93 -9.79
N MET A 10 7.01 -8.41 -9.01
CA MET A 10 6.92 -8.17 -7.58
C MET A 10 7.21 -9.45 -6.81
N THR A 11 7.97 -9.32 -5.72
CA THR A 11 8.26 -10.38 -4.75
C THR A 11 7.74 -9.99 -3.39
N ILE A 12 7.42 -10.98 -2.56
CA ILE A 12 7.15 -10.75 -1.14
C ILE A 12 8.50 -10.51 -0.46
N ASP A 13 8.61 -9.39 0.25
CA ASP A 13 9.74 -9.02 1.07
C ASP A 13 9.28 -9.03 2.54
N TYR A 14 9.99 -9.77 3.37
CA TYR A 14 9.78 -9.80 4.81
C TYR A 14 10.76 -8.79 5.39
N PHE A 15 10.27 -7.59 5.74
CA PHE A 15 11.10 -6.51 6.29
C PHE A 15 11.62 -6.88 7.68
N HIS A 16 12.65 -7.73 7.73
CA HIS A 16 13.42 -8.00 8.92
C HIS A 16 14.54 -6.96 8.99
N GLY A 17 14.27 -5.84 9.67
CA GLY A 17 15.33 -5.00 10.22
C GLY A 17 15.83 -3.86 9.36
N THR A 18 15.07 -2.76 9.32
CA THR A 18 15.69 -1.46 9.62
C THR A 18 15.49 -1.17 11.10
N GLU A 19 16.34 -0.36 11.71
CA GLU A 19 16.30 0.03 13.14
C GLU A 19 14.95 0.58 13.64
N ASN A 20 14.04 0.92 12.73
CA ASN A 20 12.67 1.37 13.01
C ASN A 20 11.57 0.35 12.61
N SER A 21 11.93 -0.84 12.14
CA SER A 21 10.97 -1.87 11.76
C SER A 21 10.52 -2.64 13.00
N THR A 22 9.21 -2.65 13.26
CA THR A 22 8.64 -3.53 14.29
C THR A 22 8.90 -4.99 13.94
N PRO A 23 9.23 -5.87 14.90
CA PRO A 23 9.45 -7.30 14.65
C PRO A 23 8.30 -8.00 13.91
N ASP A 24 7.09 -7.47 14.06
CA ASP A 24 5.84 -8.02 13.50
C ASP A 24 5.37 -7.28 12.23
N ALA A 25 6.28 -6.62 11.51
CA ALA A 25 5.91 -5.95 10.27
C ALA A 25 5.33 -6.98 9.27
N PRO A 26 4.12 -6.75 8.73
CA PRO A 26 3.51 -7.68 7.79
C PRO A 26 4.33 -7.76 6.49
N PRO A 27 4.32 -8.91 5.80
CA PRO A 27 4.99 -9.06 4.52
C PRO A 27 4.42 -8.07 3.50
N ALA A 28 5.31 -7.44 2.73
CA ALA A 28 4.93 -6.49 1.68
C ALA A 28 5.43 -6.94 0.31
N TRP A 29 4.75 -6.51 -0.74
CA TRP A 29 5.19 -6.74 -2.11
C TRP A 29 6.15 -5.65 -2.55
N LYS A 30 7.37 -6.02 -2.94
CA LYS A 30 8.37 -5.10 -3.47
C LYS A 30 8.63 -5.41 -4.94
N CYS A 31 8.60 -4.39 -5.79
CA CYS A 31 9.03 -4.53 -7.17
C CYS A 31 10.55 -4.57 -7.27
N ILE A 32 11.09 -5.61 -7.90
CA ILE A 32 12.54 -5.77 -8.09
C ILE A 32 13.09 -4.76 -9.11
N GLN A 33 12.24 -4.32 -10.04
CA GLN A 33 12.64 -3.43 -11.14
C GLN A 33 12.69 -1.95 -10.74
N CYS A 34 11.70 -1.46 -9.98
CA CYS A 34 11.55 -0.03 -9.68
C CYS A 34 11.47 0.31 -8.18
N GLY A 35 11.47 -0.70 -7.30
CA GLY A 35 11.41 -0.51 -5.85
C GLY A 35 10.04 -0.14 -5.29
N GLU A 36 8.97 -0.11 -6.09
CA GLU A 36 7.60 0.16 -5.60
C GLU A 36 7.19 -0.88 -4.54
N ILE A 37 6.69 -0.43 -3.38
CA ILE A 37 6.25 -1.27 -2.26
C ILE A 37 4.73 -1.21 -2.13
N VAL A 38 4.07 -2.37 -2.08
CA VAL A 38 2.64 -2.53 -1.85
C VAL A 38 2.44 -3.41 -0.63
N ASP A 39 2.09 -2.77 0.48
CA ASP A 39 1.72 -3.42 1.75
C ASP A 39 0.19 -3.62 1.80
N SER A 40 -0.27 -4.74 2.35
CA SER A 40 -1.68 -5.02 2.60
C SER A 40 -2.32 -4.00 3.54
N VAL A 41 -1.56 -3.42 4.48
CA VAL A 41 -1.99 -2.30 5.33
C VAL A 41 -2.14 -1.02 4.51
N ILE A 42 -1.22 -0.77 3.56
CA ILE A 42 -1.34 0.36 2.62
C ILE A 42 -2.56 0.19 1.70
N LEU A 43 -2.81 -1.03 1.22
CA LEU A 43 -3.99 -1.33 0.41
C LEU A 43 -5.28 -1.14 1.21
N ALA A 44 -5.36 -1.69 2.42
CA ALA A 44 -6.50 -1.50 3.31
C ALA A 44 -6.72 0.00 3.58
N ASN A 45 -5.68 0.74 3.98
CA ASN A 45 -5.80 2.19 4.22
C ASN A 45 -6.28 2.96 2.99
N ARG A 46 -5.83 2.60 1.78
CA ARG A 46 -6.30 3.23 0.53
C ARG A 46 -7.76 2.91 0.23
N GLU A 47 -8.20 1.69 0.51
CA GLU A 47 -9.59 1.28 0.37
C GLU A 47 -10.51 2.00 1.37
N TRP A 48 -10.13 2.04 2.65
CA TRP A 48 -10.83 2.81 3.68
C TRP A 48 -10.99 4.29 3.31
N GLN A 49 -9.95 4.92 2.73
CA GLN A 49 -10.02 6.31 2.28
C GLN A 49 -10.91 6.51 1.05
N ARG A 50 -10.98 5.54 0.13
CA ARG A 50 -11.92 5.57 -1.01
C ARG A 50 -13.36 5.48 -0.53
N ILE A 51 -13.65 4.57 0.41
CA ILE A 51 -14.99 4.41 1.00
C ILE A 51 -15.44 5.70 1.69
N LYS A 52 -14.54 6.36 2.44
CA LYS A 52 -14.82 7.67 3.05
C LYS A 52 -15.17 8.75 2.02
N LYS A 53 -14.43 8.83 0.91
CA LYS A 53 -14.70 9.81 -0.15
C LYS A 53 -16.04 9.58 -0.87
N SER A 54 -16.45 8.33 -1.05
CA SER A 54 -17.78 8.00 -1.60
C SER A 54 -18.95 8.27 -0.64
N GLY A 55 -18.67 8.48 0.65
CA GLY A 55 -19.67 8.84 1.66
C GLY A 55 -19.85 10.35 1.90
N THR A 56 -19.09 11.21 1.24
CA THR A 56 -19.19 12.68 1.38
C THR A 56 -19.63 13.32 0.06
N THR A 57 -20.81 12.95 -0.41
CA THR A 57 -21.71 13.86 -1.12
C THR A 57 -22.87 14.18 -0.20
N VAL A 58 -22.62 15.01 0.82
CA VAL A 58 -23.68 15.82 1.42
C VAL A 58 -23.19 17.25 1.31
N GLY A 59 -23.88 18.01 0.45
CA GLY A 59 -23.51 19.35 0.07
C GLY A 59 -23.56 20.33 1.23
N GLN A 60 -22.86 21.44 1.05
CA GLN A 60 -23.23 22.72 1.63
C GLN A 60 -22.83 23.80 0.62
N ASN A 61 -23.84 24.17 -0.20
CA ASN A 61 -23.88 25.44 -0.89
C ASN A 61 -23.88 26.56 0.16
N ARG A 62 -22.99 27.53 -0.07
CA ARG A 62 -23.14 28.98 0.09
C ARG A 62 -23.64 29.54 1.43
#